data_AF-A0A6J7SMQ6-F1
#
_entry.id   AF-A0A6J7SMQ6-F1
#
_cell.length_a   1.000
_cell.length_b   1.000
_cell.length_c   1.000
_cell.angle_alpha   90.00
_cell.angle_beta   90.00
_cell.angle_gamma   90.00
#
_symmetry.space_group_name_H-M   'P 1'
#
loop_
_entity.id
_entity.type
_entity.pdbx_description
1 polymer ?
#
loop_
_entity_poly.entity_id
_entity_poly.type
_entity_poly.pdbx_seq_one_letter_code
_entity_poly.pdbx_strand_id
1 'polypeptide(L)'
;MLSIAAASILAKVTRDRMMRAQADTYPGFDFDRNKGYPCPRHQFALRGYGPTPIHRRSWAFMDSIPWLGTRIDPASHSQTTVS
;
A
#
# COMPACT_ATOMS: atom_id res chain seq x y z
N MET A 1 -3.20 -23.31 -19.02
CA MET A 1 -3.76 -23.43 -17.65
C MET A 1 -2.65 -23.63 -16.62
N LEU A 2 -1.82 -24.68 -16.71
CA LEU A 2 -0.73 -24.94 -15.76
C LEU A 2 0.29 -23.80 -15.61
N SER A 3 0.72 -23.18 -16.72
CA SER A 3 1.72 -22.10 -16.68
C SER A 3 1.21 -20.83 -15.97
N ILE A 4 -0.10 -20.52 -16.08
CA ILE A 4 -0.70 -19.37 -15.40
C ILE A 4 -0.79 -19.64 -13.90
N ALA A 5 -1.20 -20.85 -13.50
CA ALA A 5 -1.23 -21.25 -12.10
C ALA A 5 0.19 -21.19 -11.48
N ALA A 6 1.18 -21.77 -12.16
CA ALA A 6 2.58 -21.72 -11.70
C ALA A 6 3.11 -20.28 -11.57
N ALA A 7 2.83 -19.41 -12.54
CA ALA A 7 3.21 -18.00 -12.48
C ALA A 7 2.56 -17.26 -11.29
N SER A 8 1.28 -17.53 -11.02
CA SER A 8 0.56 -16.91 -9.90
C SER A 8 1.12 -17.33 -8.54
N ILE A 9 1.54 -18.59 -8.39
CA ILE A 9 2.18 -19.11 -7.17
C ILE A 9 3.53 -18.44 -6.96
N LEU A 10 4.37 -18.38 -8.00
CA LEU A 10 5.67 -17.72 -7.92
C LEU A 10 5.54 -16.24 -7.56
N ALA A 11 4.57 -15.54 -8.17
CA ALA A 11 4.28 -14.16 -7.87
C ALA A 11 3.88 -13.97 -6.40
N LYS A 12 2.96 -14.81 -5.88
CA LYS A 12 2.51 -14.75 -4.49
C LYS A 12 3.65 -15.00 -3.51
N VAL A 13 4.42 -16.08 -3.70
CA VAL A 13 5.52 -16.46 -2.81
C VAL A 13 6.59 -15.37 -2.79
N THR A 14 6.92 -14.81 -3.95
CA THR A 14 7.89 -13.70 -4.06
C THR A 14 7.39 -12.47 -3.31
N ARG A 15 6.14 -12.07 -3.54
CA ARG A 15 5.53 -10.92 -2.88
C ARG A 15 5.51 -11.07 -1.35
N ASP A 16 5.19 -12.26 -0.85
CA ASP A 16 5.12 -12.54 0.58
C ASP A 16 6.49 -12.52 1.27
N ARG A 17 7.55 -12.90 0.55
CA ARG A 17 8.94 -12.77 1.03
C ARG A 17 9.35 -11.30 1.11
N MET A 18 9.04 -10.52 0.09
CA MET A 18 9.32 -9.08 0.09
C MET A 18 8.64 -8.38 1.27
N MET A 19 7.37 -8.69 1.57
CA MET A 19 6.68 -8.06 2.70
C MET A 19 7.25 -8.43 4.06
N ARG A 20 7.73 -9.67 4.23
CA ARG A 20 8.43 -10.04 5.46
C ARG A 20 9.70 -9.24 5.64
N ALA A 21 10.51 -9.09 4.60
CA ALA A 21 11.74 -8.28 4.67
C ALA A 21 11.46 -6.80 4.97
N GLN A 22 10.33 -6.26 4.47
CA GLN A 22 9.95 -4.87 4.74
C GLN A 22 9.39 -4.64 6.16
N ALA A 23 9.00 -5.69 6.88
CA ALA A 23 8.55 -5.56 8.27
C ALA A 23 9.67 -5.07 9.19
N ASP A 24 10.92 -5.47 8.90
CA ASP A 24 12.10 -5.02 9.64
C ASP A 24 12.41 -3.54 9.35
N THR A 25 12.20 -3.09 8.11
CA THR A 25 12.42 -1.69 7.70
C THR A 25 11.32 -0.75 8.20
N TYR A 26 10.08 -1.22 8.26
CA TYR A 26 8.90 -0.45 8.65
C TYR A 26 8.20 -1.13 9.83
N PRO A 27 8.80 -1.09 11.03
CA PRO A 27 8.20 -1.69 12.21
C PRO A 27 6.85 -1.03 12.53
N GLY A 28 5.91 -1.82 13.05
CA GLY A 28 4.56 -1.36 13.41
C GLY A 28 3.50 -1.52 12.32
N PHE A 29 3.89 -1.61 11.04
CA PHE A 29 2.95 -1.87 9.94
C PHE A 29 2.56 -3.34 9.77
N ASP A 30 3.24 -4.26 10.48
CA ASP A 30 2.91 -5.70 10.55
C ASP A 30 2.91 -6.39 9.17
N PHE A 31 3.81 -5.96 8.28
CA PHE A 31 3.90 -6.43 6.89
C PHE A 31 4.18 -7.93 6.76
N ASP A 32 4.86 -8.52 7.73
CA ASP A 32 5.11 -9.95 7.82
C ASP A 32 3.82 -10.75 7.99
N ARG A 33 2.78 -10.17 8.60
CA ARG A 33 1.46 -10.82 8.79
C ARG A 33 0.46 -10.43 7.73
N ASN A 34 0.28 -9.12 7.50
CA ASN A 34 -0.79 -8.61 6.63
C ASN A 34 -0.39 -8.44 5.17
N LYS A 35 0.89 -8.52 4.82
CA LYS A 35 1.38 -8.36 3.43
C LYS A 35 0.99 -7.03 2.75
N GLY A 36 0.65 -6.01 3.53
CA GLY A 36 0.17 -4.70 3.09
C GLY A 36 -1.35 -4.62 2.91
N TYR A 37 -2.12 -5.67 3.22
CA TYR A 37 -3.58 -5.56 3.25
C TYR A 37 -4.03 -4.69 4.44
N PRO A 38 -5.12 -3.91 4.30
CA PRO A 38 -5.56 -2.93 5.29
C PRO A 38 -6.24 -3.58 6.50
N CYS A 39 -5.50 -4.36 7.30
CA CYS A 39 -5.98 -4.86 8.58
C CYS A 39 -6.02 -3.74 9.62
N PRO A 40 -6.74 -3.89 10.75
CA PRO A 40 -6.84 -2.85 11.77
C PRO A 40 -5.47 -2.31 12.20
N ARG A 41 -4.50 -3.19 12.51
CA ARG A 41 -3.14 -2.80 12.88
C ARG A 41 -2.46 -1.95 11.81
N HIS A 42 -2.61 -2.32 10.53
CA HIS A 42 -2.04 -1.58 9.41
C HIS A 42 -2.68 -0.20 9.25
N GLN A 43 -4.01 -0.11 9.40
CA GLN A 43 -4.73 1.17 9.36
C GLN A 43 -4.34 2.08 10.53
N PHE A 44 -4.14 1.52 11.73
CA PHE A 44 -3.64 2.27 12.89
C PHE A 44 -2.22 2.80 12.63
N ALA A 45 -1.33 1.98 12.07
CA ALA A 45 0.01 2.41 11.69
C ALA A 45 -0.02 3.52 10.62
N LEU A 46 -0.89 3.41 9.62
CA LEU A 46 -1.09 4.45 8.60
C LEU A 46 -1.56 5.78 9.19
N ARG A 47 -2.45 5.74 10.19
CA ARG A 47 -2.94 6.95 10.88
C ARG A 47 -1.89 7.54 11.83
N GLY A 48 -1.06 6.70 12.45
CA GLY A 48 -0.07 7.12 13.45
C GLY A 48 1.25 7.57 12.85
N TYR A 49 1.80 6.81 11.91
CA TYR A 49 3.12 7.05 11.30
C TYR A 49 3.04 7.69 9.91
N GLY A 50 1.86 7.68 9.29
CA GLY A 50 1.69 8.04 7.88
C GLY A 50 2.07 6.92 6.92
N PRO A 51 1.87 7.12 5.62
CA PRO A 51 2.17 6.12 4.59
C PRO A 51 3.67 6.06 4.27
N THR A 52 4.21 4.86 4.08
CA THR A 52 5.60 4.64 3.65
C THR A 52 5.73 4.59 2.11
N PRO A 53 6.95 4.73 1.54
CA PRO A 53 7.15 4.69 0.08
C PRO A 53 6.67 3.42 -0.63
N ILE A 54 6.57 2.29 0.09
CA ILE A 54 6.11 1.01 -0.49
C ILE A 54 4.58 0.88 -0.54
N HIS A 55 3.84 1.82 0.05
CA HIS A 55 2.38 1.84 -0.04
C HIS A 55 1.94 2.31 -1.43
N ARG A 56 0.87 1.70 -1.94
CA ARG A 56 0.30 2.05 -3.24
C ARG A 56 -0.70 3.18 -3.09
N ARG A 57 -0.44 4.30 -3.76
CA ARG A 57 -1.29 5.50 -3.73
C ARG A 57 -2.66 5.29 -4.37
N SER A 58 -2.75 4.45 -5.39
CA SER A 58 -3.99 4.20 -6.13
C SER A 58 -4.96 3.24 -5.44
N TRP A 59 -4.68 2.82 -4.21
CA TRP A 59 -5.57 1.96 -3.45
C TRP A 59 -6.63 2.80 -2.74
N ALA A 60 -7.90 2.43 -2.89
CA ALA A 60 -9.03 3.20 -2.37
C ALA A 60 -8.95 3.50 -0.86
N PHE A 61 -8.33 2.64 -0.05
CA PHE A 61 -8.18 2.90 1.38
C PHE A 61 -7.08 3.92 1.74
N MET A 62 -6.31 4.36 0.75
CA MET A 62 -5.25 5.36 0.89
C MET A 62 -5.72 6.76 0.51
N ASP A 63 -6.91 6.92 -0.09
CA ASP A 63 -7.45 8.20 -0.58
C ASP A 63 -7.56 9.24 0.54
N SER A 64 -7.89 8.80 1.76
CA SER A 64 -8.04 9.67 2.93
C SER A 64 -6.75 9.82 3.76
N ILE A 65 -5.63 9.23 3.34
CA ILE A 65 -4.37 9.25 4.09
C ILE A 65 -3.47 10.38 3.58
N PRO A 66 -3.07 11.34 4.42
CA PRO A 66 -2.20 12.43 3.99
C PRO A 66 -0.77 11.93 3.75
N TRP A 67 -0.26 12.13 2.54
CA TRP A 67 1.12 11.78 2.16
C TRP A 67 2.05 12.96 2.46
N LEU A 68 2.63 12.98 3.66
CA LEU A 68 3.60 14.00 4.03
C LEU A 68 4.93 13.75 3.28
N GLY A 69 5.24 14.56 2.27
CA GLY A 69 6.58 14.59 1.64
C GLY A 69 6.71 14.10 0.19
N THR A 70 5.64 13.78 -0.54
CA THR A 70 5.71 13.66 -2.02
C THR A 70 4.34 13.92 -2.64
N ARG A 71 4.07 15.20 -2.93
CA ARG A 71 2.89 15.62 -3.69
C ARG A 71 3.04 15.17 -5.14
N ILE A 72 2.25 14.19 -5.55
CA ILE A 72 1.76 14.09 -6.93
C ILE A 72 0.29 13.71 -6.80
N ASP A 73 -0.57 14.71 -6.98
CA ASP A 73 -2.02 14.59 -7.01
C ASP A 73 -2.41 14.01 -8.39
N PRO A 74 -2.96 12.79 -8.50
CA PRO A 74 -3.36 12.25 -9.81
C PRO A 74 -4.73 12.75 -10.29
N ALA A 75 -5.35 13.71 -9.58
CA ALA A 75 -6.69 14.21 -9.84
C ALA A 75 -6.73 15.69 -10.31
N SER A 76 -5.76 16.13 -11.10
CA SER A 76 -5.88 17.36 -11.89
C SER A 76 -6.77 17.18 -13.14
N HIS A 77 -7.93 16.53 -13.00
CA HIS A 77 -8.95 16.46 -14.05
C HIS A 77 -10.36 16.46 -13.47
N SER A 78 -10.86 17.63 -13.08
CA SER A 78 -12.16 18.17 -13.53
C SER A 78 -12.39 19.56 -12.92
N GLN A 79 -12.63 20.53 -13.80
CA GLN A 79 -13.07 21.90 -13.49
C GLN A 79 -14.55 21.93 -13.04
N THR A 80 -15.01 23.13 -12.62
CA THR A 80 -16.42 23.59 -12.37
C THR A 80 -16.75 23.70 -10.86
N THR A 81 -17.19 24.82 -10.25
CA THR A 81 -17.50 26.21 -10.66
C THR A 81 -17.68 27.04 -9.38
N VAL A 82 -17.13 28.26 -9.29
CA VAL A 82 -17.75 29.38 -8.54
C VAL A 82 -17.38 30.70 -9.24
N SER A 83 -18.31 31.24 -10.03
CA SER A 83 -18.67 32.66 -10.22
C SER A 83 -19.67 32.77 -11.36
#